data_AF-A0A0M3T9D9-F1
#
_entry.id   AF-A0A0M3T9D9-F1
#
_cell.length_a   1.000
_cell.length_b   1.000
_cell.length_c   1.000
_cell.angle_alpha   90.00
_cell.angle_beta   90.00
_cell.angle_gamma   90.00
#
_symmetry.space_group_name_H-M   'P 1'
#
loop_
_entity.id
_entity.type
_entity.pdbx_description
1 polymer ?
#
loop_
_entity_poly.entity_id
_entity_poly.type
_entity_poly.pdbx_seq_one_letter_code
_entity_poly.pdbx_strand_id
1 'polypeptide(L)' 'AILDFLDKGAQPTGTVHDISKKAGVFTEFSLNQTKFN' A
#
# COMPACT_ATOMS: atom_id res chain seq x y z
N ALA A 1 2.08 -7.56 -7.16
CA ALA A 1 2.05 -7.57 -5.68
C ALA A 1 1.13 -6.44 -5.21
N ILE A 2 0.67 -6.43 -3.95
CA ILE A 2 -0.28 -5.41 -3.46
C ILE A 2 0.23 -3.98 -3.70
N LEU A 3 1.53 -3.73 -3.49
CA LEU A 3 2.16 -2.43 -3.74
C LEU A 3 2.02 -1.92 -5.18
N ASP A 4 2.15 -2.78 -6.20
CA ASP A 4 2.04 -2.38 -7.61
C ASP A 4 0.61 -1.94 -7.98
N PHE A 5 -0.41 -2.54 -7.35
CA PHE A 5 -1.78 -2.09 -7.51
C PHE A 5 -2.02 -0.75 -6.80
N LEU A 6 -1.48 -0.58 -5.59
CA LEU A 6 -1.56 0.68 -4.85
C LEU A 6 -0.86 1.82 -5.62
N ASP A 7 0.30 1.55 -6.21
CA ASP A 7 1.04 2.50 -7.05
C ASP A 7 0.21 2.95 -8.27
N LYS A 8 -0.52 2.02 -8.87
CA LYS A 8 -1.47 2.29 -9.97
C LYS A 8 -2.80 2.91 -9.51
N GLY A 9 -2.95 3.24 -8.23
CA GLY A 9 -4.11 3.95 -7.68
C GLY A 9 -5.26 3.04 -7.22
N ALA A 10 -5.05 1.73 -7.09
CA ALA A 10 -6.07 0.84 -6.55
C ALA A 10 -6.41 1.22 -5.10
N GLN A 11 -7.70 1.36 -4.80
CA GLN A 11 -8.18 1.58 -3.44
C GLN A 11 -8.69 0.26 -2.85
N PRO A 12 -8.09 -0.25 -1.77
CA PRO A 12 -8.62 -1.42 -1.08
C PRO A 12 -9.92 -1.07 -0.35
N THR A 13 -10.87 -2.00 -0.37
CA THR A 13 -12.14 -1.92 0.36
C THR A 13 -11.96 -2.36 1.82
N GLY A 14 -12.97 -2.13 2.67
CA GLY A 14 -12.90 -2.24 4.14
C GLY A 14 -11.97 -3.34 4.68
N THR A 15 -12.32 -4.61 4.50
CA THR A 15 -11.53 -5.72 5.05
C THR A 15 -10.09 -5.77 4.53
N VAL A 16 -9.90 -5.52 3.23
CA VAL A 16 -8.55 -5.52 2.61
C VAL A 16 -7.73 -4.33 3.10
N HIS A 17 -8.38 -3.18 3.32
CA HIS A 17 -7.75 -1.98 3.88
C HIS A 17 -7.28 -2.24 5.32
N ASP A 18 -8.12 -2.82 6.17
CA ASP A 18 -7.78 -3.15 7.56
C ASP A 18 -6.62 -4.16 7.65
N ILE A 19 -6.65 -5.20 6.83
CA ILE A 19 -5.55 -6.19 6.76
C ILE A 19 -4.26 -5.50 6.30
N SER A 20 -4.32 -4.70 5.24
CA SER A 20 -3.14 -4.00 4.68
C SER A 20 -2.54 -3.02 5.69
N LYS A 21 -3.41 -2.32 6.45
CA LYS A 21 -2.99 -1.42 7.53
C LYS A 21 -2.30 -2.19 8.66
N LYS A 22 -2.90 -3.30 9.12
CA LYS A 22 -2.33 -4.13 10.18
C LYS A 22 -1.00 -4.79 9.78
N ALA A 23 -0.86 -5.14 8.51
CA ALA A 23 0.36 -5.71 7.94
C ALA A 23 1.44 -4.65 7.63
N GLY A 24 1.16 -3.35 7.81
CA GLY A 24 2.13 -2.27 7.57
C GLY A 24 2.40 -1.96 6.09
N VAL A 25 1.53 -2.42 5.18
CA VAL A 25 1.71 -2.27 3.72
C VAL A 25 1.77 -0.79 3.31
N PHE A 26 0.98 0.08 3.95
CA PHE A 26 1.00 1.52 3.63
C PHE A 26 2.30 2.20 4.05
N THR A 27 2.92 1.76 5.16
CA THR A 27 4.22 2.28 5.61
C THR A 27 5.32 1.86 4.64
N GLU A 28 5.32 0.59 4.22
CA GLU A 28 6.21 0.09 3.18
C GLU A 28 6.02 0.86 1.86
N PHE A 29 4.76 1.09 1.46
CA PHE A 29 4.44 1.85 0.25
C PHE A 29 5.00 3.28 0.29
N SER A 30 4.77 4.02 1.38
CA SER A 30 5.31 5.38 1.54
C SER A 30 6.85 5.42 1.50
N LEU A 31 7.53 4.47 2.15
CA LEU A 31 9.00 4.39 2.14
C LEU A 31 9.55 4.12 0.73
N ASN A 32 8.85 3.31 -0.07
CA ASN A 32 9.24 3.05 -1.45
C ASN A 32 9.07 4.32 -2.31
N GLN A 33 7.99 5.09 -2.15
CA GLN A 33 7.84 6.35 -2.88
C GLN A 33 8.97 7.35 -2.60
N THR A 34 9.44 7.45 -1.34
CA THR A 34 10.58 8.31 -0.98
C THR A 34 11.91 7.82 -1.56
N LYS A 35 12.03 6.52 -1.88
CA LYS A 35 13.23 5.92 -2.47
C LYS A 35 13.35 6.13 -3.99
N PHE A 36 12.22 6.32 -4.66
CA PHE A 36 12.15 6.50 -6.11
C PHE A 36 11.99 7.97 -6.55
N ASN A 37 11.98 8.91 -5.59
CA ASN A 37 12.01 10.35 -5.82
C ASN A 37 13.44 10.90 -5.64
#